data_AF-A0A7C5KX59-F1
#
_entry.id   AF-A0A7C5KX59-F1
#
_cell.length_a   1.000
_cell.length_b   1.000
_cell.length_c   1.000
_cell.angle_alpha   90.00
_cell.angle_beta   90.00
_cell.angle_gamma   90.00
#
_symmetry.space_group_name_H-M   'P 1'
#
loop_
_entity.id
_entity.type
_entity.pdbx_description
1 polymer ?
#
loop_
_entity_poly.entity_id
_entity_poly.type
_entity_poly.pdbx_seq_one_letter_code
_entity_poly.pdbx_strand_id
1 'polypeptide(L)'
;MNRLPGWKRLLLQALEQAPAPQPASRWNPLPAIHWHRIARQQAGILQPSPLHFLRLAWLWWRCDDARDFVDACRQSVIRAKQPRRLSPALLIWPLLAGILLLPRLATTSITPGSHHSPLRQPIVAGFDHDLQTRQLPIASDYDRTAFRAVDDIFYRAGLHGPAWLETQGRGYYGLQLMSASRPENLVKFCRRHGICRESVVIEARIDGKPLWRLLTGRYRDRDSARAALAGLPAALQALKPWPRPYAALLTARSRQP
;
A
#
# COMPACT_ATOMS: atom_id res chain seq x y z
N MET A 1 27.60 12.51 -11.33
CA MET A 1 26.56 11.93 -10.45
C MET A 1 26.83 10.49 -9.97
N ASN A 2 28.01 9.89 -10.20
CA ASN A 2 28.27 8.46 -9.91
C ASN A 2 28.63 8.08 -8.45
N ARG A 3 28.59 9.02 -7.49
CA ARG A 3 28.96 8.74 -6.07
C ARG A 3 27.77 8.69 -5.10
N LEU A 4 26.52 8.80 -5.57
CA LEU A 4 25.34 8.82 -4.70
C LEU A 4 24.76 7.40 -4.50
N PRO A 5 24.43 7.00 -3.26
CA PRO A 5 23.69 5.76 -2.97
C PRO A 5 22.44 5.60 -3.85
N GLY A 6 22.10 4.36 -4.23
CA GLY A 6 20.99 4.07 -5.16
C GLY A 6 19.66 4.74 -4.75
N TRP A 7 19.31 4.68 -3.46
CA TRP A 7 18.08 5.32 -2.95
C TRP A 7 18.06 6.85 -3.11
N LYS A 8 19.23 7.52 -3.02
CA LYS A 8 19.31 8.97 -3.24
C LYS A 8 19.06 9.31 -4.70
N ARG A 9 19.63 8.52 -5.62
CA ARG A 9 19.42 8.71 -7.06
C ARG A 9 17.94 8.56 -7.43
N LEU A 10 17.29 7.50 -6.93
CA LEU A 10 15.87 7.26 -7.16
C LEU A 10 14.99 8.38 -6.58
N LEU A 11 15.29 8.88 -5.37
CA LEU A 11 14.54 9.98 -4.79
C LEU A 11 14.76 11.29 -5.54
N LEU A 12 15.99 11.62 -5.94
CA LEU A 12 16.29 12.82 -6.72
C LEU A 12 15.58 12.78 -8.07
N GLN A 13 15.62 11.64 -8.76
CA GLN A 13 14.91 11.45 -10.02
C GLN A 13 13.40 11.61 -9.85
N ALA A 14 12.81 11.05 -8.78
CA ALA A 14 11.39 11.20 -8.52
C ALA A 14 10.98 12.64 -8.16
N LEU A 15 11.83 13.39 -7.44
CA LEU A 15 11.58 14.80 -7.15
C LEU A 15 11.65 15.66 -8.42
N GLU A 16 12.53 15.31 -9.38
CA GLU A 16 12.64 16.02 -10.68
C GLU A 16 11.45 15.72 -11.61
N GLN A 17 10.87 14.52 -11.53
CA GLN A 17 9.75 14.11 -12.37
C GLN A 17 8.37 14.52 -11.81
N ALA A 18 8.28 14.78 -10.52
CA ALA A 18 7.01 15.14 -9.88
C ALA A 18 6.63 16.59 -10.24
N PRO A 19 5.39 16.86 -10.70
CA PRO A 19 4.95 18.22 -11.02
C PRO A 19 5.09 19.11 -9.80
N ALA A 20 5.69 20.30 -9.97
CA ALA A 20 5.95 21.20 -8.87
C ALA A 20 4.67 21.47 -8.05
N PRO A 21 4.75 21.49 -6.70
CA PRO A 21 3.58 21.72 -5.87
C PRO A 21 2.98 23.09 -6.17
N GLN A 22 1.72 23.11 -6.60
CA GLN A 22 1.01 24.36 -6.83
C GLN A 22 0.52 24.93 -5.48
N PRO A 23 0.92 26.17 -5.12
CA PRO A 23 0.52 26.75 -3.85
C PRO A 23 -0.96 27.18 -3.92
N ALA A 24 -1.82 26.50 -3.17
CA ALA A 24 -3.17 27.03 -2.88
C ALA A 24 -3.10 28.22 -1.90
N SER A 25 -2.09 28.22 -1.02
CA SER A 25 -1.76 29.30 -0.07
C SER A 25 -0.36 29.06 0.52
N ARG A 26 0.43 30.11 0.74
CA ARG A 26 1.74 30.05 1.40
C ARG A 26 1.66 29.42 2.79
N TRP A 27 0.54 29.63 3.50
CA TRP A 27 0.34 29.15 4.85
C TRP A 27 -0.06 27.67 4.93
N ASN A 28 -0.36 27.05 3.79
CA ASN A 28 -0.75 25.64 3.71
C ASN A 28 0.41 24.80 3.14
N PRO A 29 1.17 24.06 3.97
CA PRO A 29 2.25 23.20 3.51
C PRO A 29 1.77 21.85 2.93
N LEU A 30 0.47 21.56 2.95
CA LEU A 30 -0.07 20.28 2.49
C LEU A 30 0.28 19.94 1.04
N PRO A 31 0.26 20.87 0.06
CA PRO A 31 0.72 20.59 -1.30
C PRO A 31 2.18 20.12 -1.33
N ALA A 32 3.05 20.75 -0.53
CA ALA A 32 4.45 20.40 -0.39
C ALA A 32 4.64 18.98 0.18
N ILE A 33 3.87 18.66 1.22
CA ILE A 33 3.91 17.35 1.89
C ILE A 33 3.36 16.25 0.99
N HIS A 34 2.28 16.53 0.27
CA HIS A 34 1.66 15.63 -0.67
C HIS A 34 2.61 15.34 -1.85
N TRP A 35 3.19 16.39 -2.43
CA TRP A 35 4.20 16.28 -3.49
C TRP A 35 5.39 15.42 -3.07
N HIS A 36 5.99 15.71 -1.92
CA HIS A 36 7.14 14.93 -1.43
C HIS A 36 6.77 13.47 -1.11
N ARG A 37 5.52 13.21 -0.70
CA ARG A 37 5.00 11.84 -0.50
C ARG A 37 4.91 11.07 -1.82
N ILE A 38 4.44 11.71 -2.89
CA ILE A 38 4.39 11.11 -4.24
C ILE A 38 5.80 10.76 -4.72
N ALA A 39 6.74 11.70 -4.62
CA ALA A 39 8.12 11.45 -5.04
C ALA A 39 8.75 10.26 -4.29
N ARG A 40 8.45 10.10 -2.99
CA ARG A 40 8.92 8.94 -2.22
C ARG A 40 8.27 7.62 -2.63
N GLN A 41 6.99 7.65 -2.99
CA GLN A 41 6.27 6.46 -3.48
C GLN A 41 6.84 6.01 -4.82
N GLN A 42 7.09 6.94 -5.75
CA GLN A 42 7.73 6.67 -7.04
C GLN A 42 9.15 6.10 -6.87
N ALA A 43 9.90 6.59 -5.87
CA ALA A 43 11.23 6.07 -5.56
C ALA A 43 11.22 4.73 -4.78
N GLY A 44 10.06 4.17 -4.43
CA GLY A 44 9.95 2.93 -3.65
C GLY A 44 10.43 3.05 -2.19
N ILE A 45 10.49 4.27 -1.62
CA ILE A 45 11.07 4.53 -0.29
C ILE A 45 9.97 4.54 0.79
N LEU A 46 9.75 3.38 1.41
CA LEU A 46 8.75 3.17 2.47
C LEU A 46 9.24 3.50 3.90
N GLN A 47 10.54 3.76 4.10
CA GLN A 47 11.15 4.11 5.40
C GLN A 47 11.13 5.63 5.69
N PRO A 48 11.20 6.08 6.96
CA PRO A 48 11.06 7.49 7.33
C PRO A 48 12.01 8.39 6.53
N SER A 49 11.45 9.43 5.91
CA SER A 49 12.24 10.38 5.13
C SER A 49 13.21 11.18 6.00
N PRO A 50 14.38 11.57 5.47
CA PRO A 50 15.27 12.52 6.14
C PRO A 50 14.63 13.92 6.32
N LEU A 51 13.56 14.18 5.58
CA LEU A 51 12.68 15.34 5.72
C LEU A 51 11.42 14.90 6.49
N HIS A 52 11.37 15.21 7.79
CA HIS A 52 10.16 15.04 8.59
C HIS A 52 9.14 16.14 8.24
N PHE A 53 7.86 15.92 8.54
CA PHE A 53 6.76 16.85 8.21
C PHE A 53 7.09 18.31 8.55
N LEU A 54 7.62 18.56 9.76
CA LEU A 54 7.99 19.89 10.23
C LEU A 54 9.08 20.55 9.37
N ARG A 55 10.02 19.77 8.84
CA ARG A 55 11.10 20.29 7.99
C ARG A 55 10.59 20.64 6.60
N LEU A 56 9.64 19.89 6.06
CA LEU A 56 8.98 20.22 4.80
C LEU A 56 8.13 21.47 4.93
N ALA A 57 7.35 21.59 6.02
CA ALA A 57 6.56 22.78 6.31
C ALA A 57 7.45 24.02 6.49
N TRP A 58 8.56 23.88 7.21
CA TRP A 58 9.53 24.97 7.37
C TRP A 58 10.19 25.39 6.06
N LEU A 59 10.59 24.43 5.21
CA LEU A 59 11.14 24.74 3.88
C LEU A 59 10.10 25.42 3.00
N TRP A 60 8.85 24.95 3.05
CA TRP A 60 7.74 25.54 2.31
C TRP A 60 7.50 27.00 2.69
N TRP A 61 7.55 27.34 3.98
CA TRP A 61 7.37 28.74 4.40
C TRP A 61 8.54 29.66 4.05
N ARG A 62 9.74 29.10 3.93
CA ARG A 62 10.97 29.84 3.62
C ARG A 62 11.13 30.13 2.13
N CYS A 63 10.55 29.31 1.27
CA CYS A 63 10.62 29.48 -0.18
C CYS A 63 9.43 30.32 -0.66
N ASP A 64 9.70 31.34 -1.48
CA ASP A 64 8.64 32.15 -2.08
C ASP A 64 8.11 31.52 -3.39
N ASP A 65 8.91 30.68 -4.05
CA ASP A 65 8.55 29.93 -5.26
C ASP A 65 8.58 28.39 -5.01
N ALA A 66 7.69 27.68 -5.70
CA ALA A 66 7.67 26.22 -5.77
C ALA A 66 8.98 25.64 -6.33
N ARG A 67 9.64 26.32 -7.28
CA ARG A 67 10.93 25.89 -7.83
C ARG A 67 12.04 25.90 -6.79
N ASP A 68 12.14 27.00 -6.04
CA ASP A 68 13.11 27.15 -4.94
C ASP A 68 12.88 26.10 -3.86
N PHE A 69 11.61 25.79 -3.57
CA PHE A 69 11.25 24.72 -2.64
C PHE A 69 11.72 23.34 -3.12
N VAL A 70 11.49 23.01 -4.40
CA VAL A 70 11.94 21.74 -4.99
C VAL A 70 13.47 21.62 -4.93
N ASP A 71 14.18 22.70 -5.27
CA ASP A 71 15.65 22.74 -5.21
C ASP A 71 16.17 22.62 -3.78
N ALA A 72 15.53 23.27 -2.81
CA ALA A 72 15.88 23.13 -1.40
C ALA A 72 15.67 21.68 -0.90
N CYS A 73 14.60 21.02 -1.34
CA CYS A 73 14.36 19.60 -1.05
C CYS A 73 15.44 18.72 -1.67
N ARG A 74 15.82 18.97 -2.93
CA ARG A 74 16.89 18.27 -3.65
C ARG A 74 18.22 18.38 -2.93
N GLN A 75 18.63 19.59 -2.55
CA GLN A 75 19.85 19.83 -1.79
C GLN A 75 19.84 19.12 -0.42
N SER A 76 18.69 19.08 0.24
CA SER A 76 18.54 18.35 1.51
C SER A 76 18.78 16.84 1.34
N VAL A 77 18.27 16.22 0.28
CA VAL A 77 18.51 14.79 -0.02
C VAL A 77 19.98 14.52 -0.30
N ILE A 78 20.65 15.41 -1.05
CA ILE A 78 22.08 15.32 -1.34
C ILE A 78 22.88 15.34 -0.02
N ARG A 79 22.59 16.31 0.87
CA ARG A 79 23.28 16.49 2.16
C ARG A 79 22.92 15.45 3.23
N ALA A 80 21.78 14.77 3.11
CA ALA A 80 21.32 13.80 4.10
C ALA A 80 22.31 12.64 4.27
N LYS A 81 22.84 12.42 5.49
CA LYS A 81 23.58 11.19 5.84
C LYS A 81 22.59 10.01 5.86
N GLN A 82 23.06 8.77 5.63
CA GLN A 82 22.17 7.59 5.59
C GLN A 82 21.24 7.55 6.82
N PRO A 83 19.95 7.19 6.66
CA PRO A 83 19.06 7.02 7.80
C PRO A 83 19.63 5.92 8.70
N ARG A 84 20.06 6.29 9.91
CA ARG A 84 20.44 5.30 10.93
C ARG A 84 19.22 4.43 11.21
N ARG A 85 19.38 3.10 11.13
CA ARG A 85 18.34 2.15 11.58
C ARG A 85 18.05 2.46 13.05
N LEU A 86 16.91 3.08 13.34
CA LEU A 86 16.43 3.24 14.70
C LEU A 86 15.93 1.88 15.18
N SER A 87 16.52 1.36 16.25
CA SER A 87 16.08 0.15 16.93
C SER A 87 14.62 0.30 17.39
N PRO A 88 13.79 -0.75 17.30
CA PRO A 88 12.35 -0.68 17.59
C PRO A 88 12.00 -0.40 19.07
N ALA A 89 12.99 -0.21 19.96
CA ALA A 89 12.79 -0.06 21.40
C ALA A 89 12.33 1.33 21.88
N LEU A 90 12.16 2.32 20.99
CA LEU A 90 11.88 3.72 21.36
C LEU A 90 10.55 4.29 20.84
N LEU A 91 9.58 3.43 20.50
CA LEU A 91 8.23 3.83 20.05
C LEU A 91 7.12 3.42 21.02
N ILE A 92 7.38 3.50 22.33
CA ILE A 92 6.36 3.40 23.37
C ILE A 92 6.40 4.75 24.10
N TRP A 93 5.29 5.51 24.07
CA TRP A 93 5.05 6.90 24.57
C TRP A 93 4.97 7.97 23.46
N PRO A 94 3.91 8.02 22.62
CA PRO A 94 2.60 8.51 23.10
C PRO A 94 1.40 7.98 22.27
N LEU A 95 0.63 7.02 22.79
CA LEU A 95 -0.63 6.56 22.19
C LEU A 95 -1.85 6.78 23.10
N LEU A 96 -1.76 7.67 24.10
CA LEU A 96 -2.77 7.83 25.16
C LEU A 96 -3.48 9.19 25.26
N ALA A 97 -3.32 10.14 24.32
CA ALA A 97 -3.88 11.49 24.49
C ALA A 97 -4.70 12.07 23.32
N GLY A 98 -5.20 11.27 22.38
CA GLY A 98 -5.88 11.80 21.18
C GLY A 98 -7.19 11.12 20.79
N ILE A 99 -7.79 10.34 21.68
CA ILE A 99 -9.17 9.84 21.51
C ILE A 99 -10.04 10.70 22.40
N LEU A 100 -10.55 11.82 21.86
CA LEU A 100 -11.81 12.48 22.25
C LEU A 100 -11.96 13.76 21.42
N LEU A 101 -13.15 13.90 20.82
CA LEU A 101 -13.64 15.02 19.98
C LEU A 101 -13.27 15.01 18.49
N LEU A 102 -14.10 14.32 17.68
CA LEU A 102 -14.62 14.92 16.45
C LEU A 102 -16.10 14.54 16.25
N PRO A 103 -16.96 15.51 15.86
CA PRO A 103 -18.38 15.30 15.64
C PRO A 103 -18.66 14.66 14.28
N ARG A 104 -19.90 14.19 14.16
CA ARG A 104 -20.50 13.48 13.04
C ARG A 104 -21.02 14.47 11.99
N LEU A 105 -21.04 13.99 10.73
CA LEU A 105 -21.77 14.47 9.54
C LEU A 105 -21.12 15.60 8.71
N ALA A 106 -20.84 15.31 7.44
CA ALA A 106 -21.67 15.78 6.33
C ALA A 106 -21.22 15.11 5.02
N THR A 107 -22.17 14.44 4.39
CA THR A 107 -22.11 14.00 3.00
C THR A 107 -22.10 15.22 2.10
N THR A 108 -21.13 15.33 1.19
CA THR A 108 -21.28 16.14 -0.02
C THR A 108 -21.06 15.26 -1.25
N SER A 109 -22.07 15.29 -2.10
CA SER A 109 -22.22 14.60 -3.37
C SER A 109 -21.17 15.03 -4.39
N ILE A 110 -20.70 14.06 -5.16
CA ILE A 110 -19.87 14.25 -6.36
C ILE A 110 -20.81 14.62 -7.51
N THR A 111 -20.53 15.73 -8.19
CA THR A 111 -21.07 16.05 -9.52
C THR A 111 -19.96 15.87 -10.56
N PRO A 112 -20.20 15.20 -11.71
CA PRO A 112 -19.19 15.05 -12.74
C PRO A 112 -19.24 16.24 -13.71
N GLY A 113 -18.13 16.98 -13.79
CA GLY A 113 -17.92 18.04 -14.78
C GLY A 113 -16.69 17.72 -15.63
N SER A 114 -16.94 17.38 -16.89
CA SER A 114 -15.97 17.35 -17.99
C SER A 114 -15.33 18.73 -18.19
N HIS A 115 -14.06 18.78 -18.59
CA HIS A 115 -13.58 19.41 -19.84
C HIS A 115 -12.09 19.82 -19.85
N HIS A 116 -11.48 19.51 -21.00
CA HIS A 116 -10.36 20.15 -21.69
C HIS A 116 -8.93 20.03 -21.14
N SER A 117 -8.15 19.16 -21.81
CA SER A 117 -6.70 19.32 -21.98
C SER A 117 -6.41 20.45 -22.97
N PRO A 118 -5.50 21.37 -22.62
CA PRO A 118 -4.71 22.07 -23.61
C PRO A 118 -3.25 21.65 -23.45
N LEU A 119 -2.63 21.24 -24.55
CA LEU A 119 -1.42 21.87 -25.09
C LEU A 119 -0.81 20.92 -26.14
N ARG A 120 -0.87 21.38 -27.40
CA ARG A 120 -0.09 20.89 -28.52
C ARG A 120 1.39 20.81 -28.13
N GLN A 121 2.03 19.69 -28.43
CA GLN A 121 3.49 19.57 -28.41
C GLN A 121 4.09 20.20 -29.67
N PRO A 122 5.24 20.90 -29.61
CA PRO A 122 5.96 21.31 -30.80
C PRO A 122 6.61 20.09 -31.46
N ILE A 123 6.53 20.04 -32.78
CA ILE A 123 7.22 19.06 -33.63
C ILE A 123 8.71 19.37 -33.54
N VAL A 124 9.50 18.44 -33.02
CA VAL A 124 10.96 18.43 -33.18
C VAL A 124 11.28 17.42 -34.27
N ALA A 125 11.86 17.91 -35.36
CA ALA A 125 12.41 17.10 -36.43
C ALA A 125 13.80 16.56 -36.03
N GLY A 126 14.03 15.28 -36.32
CA GLY A 126 15.36 14.67 -36.43
C GLY A 126 15.95 14.10 -35.15
N PHE A 127 15.89 12.77 -35.00
CA PHE A 127 17.05 11.89 -35.13
C PHE A 127 16.58 10.43 -35.12
N ASP A 128 16.99 9.72 -36.16
CA ASP A 128 16.58 8.36 -36.51
C ASP A 128 17.36 7.27 -35.76
N HIS A 129 16.69 6.10 -35.64
CA HIS A 129 17.24 4.75 -35.49
C HIS A 129 17.76 4.29 -34.12
N ASP A 130 16.86 4.03 -33.15
CA ASP A 130 16.87 2.77 -32.35
C ASP A 130 15.67 2.59 -31.38
N LEU A 131 14.52 3.21 -31.67
CA LEU A 131 13.31 2.95 -30.90
C LEU A 131 12.60 1.72 -31.45
N GLN A 132 13.13 0.53 -31.15
CA GLN A 132 12.21 -0.52 -30.73
C GLN A 132 11.49 0.04 -29.51
N THR A 133 10.31 0.61 -29.76
CA THR A 133 9.42 1.13 -28.74
C THR A 133 9.24 0.05 -27.70
N ARG A 134 10.03 0.09 -26.61
CA ARG A 134 9.68 -0.61 -25.39
C ARG A 134 8.40 0.05 -24.91
N GLN A 135 7.27 -0.43 -25.40
CA GLN A 135 5.97 -0.12 -24.85
C GLN A 135 6.08 -0.42 -23.35
N LEU A 136 6.15 0.65 -22.57
CA LEU A 136 6.05 0.54 -21.12
C LEU A 136 4.69 -0.11 -20.86
N PRO A 137 4.63 -1.17 -20.03
CA PRO A 137 3.38 -1.81 -19.70
C PRO A 137 2.39 -0.74 -19.25
N ILE A 138 1.15 -0.81 -19.73
CA ILE A 138 0.11 0.14 -19.31
C ILE A 138 -0.05 -0.07 -17.78
N ALA A 139 -0.47 0.93 -17.00
CA ALA A 139 -0.62 0.76 -15.54
C ALA A 139 -1.41 -0.53 -15.14
N SER A 140 -2.39 -0.91 -15.96
CA SER A 140 -3.12 -2.19 -15.87
C SER A 140 -2.22 -3.43 -15.90
N ASP A 141 -1.18 -3.42 -16.74
CA ASP A 141 -0.24 -4.53 -16.88
C ASP A 141 0.66 -4.65 -15.66
N TYR A 142 1.02 -3.53 -15.01
CA TYR A 142 1.76 -3.53 -13.75
C TYR A 142 0.92 -4.08 -12.61
N ASP A 143 -0.34 -3.67 -12.48
CA ASP A 143 -1.24 -4.18 -11.45
C ASP A 143 -1.54 -5.67 -11.66
N ARG A 144 -1.75 -6.09 -12.91
CA ARG A 144 -1.95 -7.50 -13.26
C ARG A 144 -0.70 -8.33 -12.99
N THR A 145 0.50 -7.86 -13.33
CA THR A 145 1.75 -8.59 -13.04
C THR A 145 2.05 -8.64 -11.55
N ALA A 146 1.82 -7.55 -10.81
CA ALA A 146 1.92 -7.55 -9.35
C ALA A 146 0.94 -8.54 -8.70
N PHE A 147 -0.31 -8.56 -9.16
CA PHE A 147 -1.32 -9.50 -8.66
C PHE A 147 -0.93 -10.96 -8.94
N ARG A 148 -0.48 -11.26 -10.17
CA ARG A 148 0.02 -12.58 -10.54
C ARG A 148 1.22 -13.01 -9.69
N ALA A 149 2.14 -12.10 -9.38
CA ALA A 149 3.29 -12.39 -8.53
C ALA A 149 2.87 -12.75 -7.09
N VAL A 150 1.85 -12.07 -6.55
CA VAL A 150 1.31 -12.39 -5.22
C VAL A 150 0.60 -13.74 -5.20
N ASP A 151 -0.23 -14.03 -6.20
CA ASP A 151 -0.88 -15.34 -6.32
C ASP A 151 0.14 -16.49 -6.44
N ASP A 152 1.23 -16.29 -7.20
CA ASP A 152 2.31 -17.27 -7.32
C ASP A 152 3.00 -17.54 -5.98
N ILE A 153 3.22 -16.52 -5.14
CA ILE A 153 3.76 -16.68 -3.78
C ILE A 153 2.88 -17.63 -2.94
N PHE A 154 1.56 -17.46 -3.01
CA PHE A 154 0.62 -18.31 -2.27
C PHE A 154 0.54 -19.71 -2.84
N TYR A 155 0.45 -19.84 -4.17
CA TYR A 155 0.41 -21.11 -4.86
C TYR A 155 1.65 -21.97 -4.55
N ARG A 156 2.86 -21.40 -4.64
CA ARG A 156 4.11 -22.09 -4.27
C ARG A 156 4.19 -22.48 -2.81
N ALA A 157 3.48 -21.78 -1.92
CA ALA A 157 3.37 -22.16 -0.53
C ALA A 157 2.33 -23.28 -0.28
N GLY A 158 1.56 -23.67 -1.29
CA GLY A 158 0.47 -24.63 -1.18
C GLY A 158 -0.82 -24.04 -0.60
N LEU A 159 -0.94 -22.71 -0.55
CA LEU A 159 -2.15 -22.03 -0.10
C LEU A 159 -3.19 -22.00 -1.22
N HIS A 160 -4.44 -22.23 -0.85
CA HIS A 160 -5.55 -22.10 -1.77
C HIS A 160 -5.84 -20.62 -2.08
N GLY A 161 -6.21 -20.36 -3.33
CA GLY A 161 -6.64 -19.04 -3.78
C GLY A 161 -8.16 -18.86 -3.76
N PRO A 162 -8.64 -17.66 -4.16
CA PRO A 162 -10.06 -17.31 -4.21
C PRO A 162 -10.91 -18.25 -5.07
N ALA A 163 -10.38 -18.77 -6.18
CA ALA A 163 -11.09 -19.72 -7.04
C ALA A 163 -11.46 -21.02 -6.28
N TRP A 164 -10.56 -21.51 -5.43
CA TRP A 164 -10.87 -22.66 -4.57
C TRP A 164 -12.00 -22.32 -3.58
N LEU A 165 -12.00 -21.12 -3.00
CA LEU A 165 -13.04 -20.68 -2.07
C LEU A 165 -14.44 -20.66 -2.73
N GLU A 166 -14.52 -20.27 -4.00
CA GLU A 166 -15.76 -20.29 -4.78
C GLU A 166 -16.31 -21.71 -4.94
N THR A 167 -15.43 -22.71 -5.17
CA THR A 167 -15.84 -24.12 -5.29
C THR A 167 -16.38 -24.72 -3.98
N GLN A 168 -16.04 -24.14 -2.82
CA GLN A 168 -16.50 -24.65 -1.53
C GLN A 168 -17.97 -24.32 -1.21
N GLY A 169 -18.57 -23.37 -1.95
CA GLY A 169 -19.93 -22.91 -1.77
C GLY A 169 -20.06 -21.70 -0.82
N ARG A 170 -20.81 -20.68 -1.24
CA ARG A 170 -20.91 -19.38 -0.52
C ARG A 170 -21.56 -19.47 0.86
N GLY A 171 -22.38 -20.51 1.11
CA GLY A 171 -23.09 -20.73 2.38
C GLY A 171 -22.22 -21.22 3.54
N TYR A 172 -20.98 -21.64 3.27
CA TYR A 172 -20.06 -22.16 4.28
C TYR A 172 -19.30 -21.04 5.02
N TYR A 173 -18.68 -21.44 6.13
CA TYR A 173 -17.85 -20.62 6.99
C TYR A 173 -16.43 -21.18 7.06
N GLY A 174 -15.47 -20.30 7.28
CA GLY A 174 -14.10 -20.67 7.66
C GLY A 174 -13.64 -19.89 8.88
N LEU A 175 -12.55 -20.33 9.48
CA LEU A 175 -11.93 -19.66 10.62
C LEU A 175 -10.81 -18.76 10.12
N GLN A 176 -10.97 -17.45 10.28
CA GLN A 176 -9.92 -16.49 9.98
C GLN A 176 -8.87 -16.51 11.09
N LEU A 177 -7.66 -16.95 10.75
CA LEU A 177 -6.56 -17.08 11.69
C LEU A 177 -5.74 -15.80 11.81
N MET A 178 -5.48 -15.15 10.68
CA MET A 178 -4.68 -13.92 10.64
C MET A 178 -5.00 -13.06 9.43
N SER A 179 -4.49 -11.84 9.44
CA SER A 179 -4.42 -10.99 8.26
C SER A 179 -3.08 -10.26 8.24
N ALA A 180 -2.55 -9.97 7.06
CA ALA A 180 -1.38 -9.12 6.93
C ALA A 180 -1.38 -8.35 5.62
N SER A 181 -0.69 -7.21 5.62
CA SER A 181 -0.42 -6.37 4.45
C SER A 181 0.82 -6.81 3.67
N ARG A 182 1.41 -7.96 4.03
CA ARG A 182 2.55 -8.55 3.31
C ARG A 182 2.27 -10.04 3.09
N PRO A 183 2.20 -10.52 1.84
CA PRO A 183 1.92 -11.93 1.53
C PRO A 183 2.86 -12.90 2.25
N GLU A 184 4.14 -12.55 2.38
CA GLU A 184 5.15 -13.42 2.96
C GLU A 184 4.90 -13.70 4.45
N ASN A 185 4.20 -12.80 5.15
CA ASN A 185 3.85 -13.02 6.55
C ASN A 185 2.81 -14.13 6.71
N LEU A 186 1.86 -14.25 5.77
CA LEU A 186 0.87 -15.34 5.76
C LEU A 186 1.57 -16.67 5.44
N VAL A 187 2.48 -16.66 4.45
CA VAL A 187 3.26 -17.85 4.09
C VAL A 187 4.13 -18.34 5.26
N LYS A 188 4.85 -17.43 5.93
CA LYS A 188 5.66 -17.77 7.11
C LYS A 188 4.80 -18.34 8.23
N PHE A 189 3.63 -17.76 8.48
CA PHE A 189 2.71 -18.25 9.48
C PHE A 189 2.17 -19.64 9.13
N CYS A 190 1.67 -19.85 7.92
CA CYS A 190 1.11 -21.15 7.53
C CYS A 190 2.17 -22.26 7.59
N ARG A 191 3.42 -21.95 7.19
CA ARG A 191 4.53 -22.92 7.25
C ARG A 191 4.91 -23.24 8.69
N ARG A 192 5.00 -22.22 9.55
CA ARG A 192 5.29 -22.40 10.99
C ARG A 192 4.29 -23.34 11.67
N HIS A 193 3.02 -23.26 11.28
CA HIS A 193 1.95 -24.06 11.86
C HIS A 193 1.60 -25.32 11.05
N GLY A 194 2.25 -25.58 9.91
CA GLY A 194 1.99 -26.75 9.08
C GLY A 194 0.65 -26.76 8.33
N ILE A 195 -0.04 -25.62 8.23
CA ILE A 195 -1.44 -25.52 7.77
C ILE A 195 -1.61 -24.98 6.34
N CYS A 196 -0.55 -24.80 5.56
CA CYS A 196 -0.65 -24.12 4.26
C CYS A 196 -1.66 -24.81 3.32
N ARG A 197 -1.63 -26.14 3.23
CA ARG A 197 -2.51 -26.93 2.36
C ARG A 197 -3.98 -26.94 2.78
N GLU A 198 -4.25 -26.63 4.04
CA GLU A 198 -5.61 -26.57 4.59
C GLU A 198 -6.16 -25.15 4.59
N SER A 199 -5.34 -24.18 4.18
CA SER A 199 -5.63 -22.77 4.31
C SER A 199 -5.87 -22.11 2.96
N VAL A 200 -6.75 -21.13 2.98
CA VAL A 200 -7.09 -20.29 1.84
C VAL A 200 -6.74 -18.84 2.14
N VAL A 201 -6.23 -18.14 1.13
CA VAL A 201 -5.98 -16.70 1.20
C VAL A 201 -7.01 -15.96 0.36
N ILE A 202 -7.57 -14.91 0.95
CA ILE A 202 -8.41 -13.97 0.23
C ILE A 202 -7.92 -12.55 0.47
N GLU A 203 -7.77 -11.80 -0.62
CA GLU A 203 -7.52 -10.37 -0.55
C GLU A 203 -8.78 -9.63 -0.12
N ALA A 204 -8.58 -8.62 0.71
CA ALA A 204 -9.52 -7.55 0.94
C ALA A 204 -8.82 -6.21 0.81
N ARG A 205 -9.59 -5.12 0.73
CA ARG A 205 -9.05 -3.75 0.82
C ARG A 205 -9.54 -3.06 2.08
N ILE A 206 -8.62 -2.40 2.76
CA ILE A 206 -8.90 -1.46 3.85
C ILE A 206 -8.26 -0.13 3.44
N ASP A 207 -9.08 0.92 3.31
CA ASP A 207 -8.65 2.25 2.84
C ASP A 207 -7.87 2.22 1.52
N GLY A 208 -8.34 1.40 0.56
CA GLY A 208 -7.71 1.20 -0.74
C GLY A 208 -6.43 0.34 -0.73
N LYS A 209 -5.91 -0.02 0.44
CA LYS A 209 -4.70 -0.83 0.59
C LYS A 209 -5.04 -2.32 0.69
N PRO A 210 -4.27 -3.21 0.04
CA PRO A 210 -4.50 -4.64 0.12
C PRO A 210 -4.20 -5.16 1.53
N LEU A 211 -5.08 -6.04 2.00
CA LEU A 211 -4.93 -6.82 3.22
C LEU A 211 -5.33 -8.26 2.91
N TRP A 212 -4.38 -9.19 3.01
CA TRP A 212 -4.64 -10.61 2.80
C TRP A 212 -5.09 -11.27 4.10
N ARG A 213 -6.15 -12.07 4.02
CA ARG A 213 -6.70 -12.83 5.14
C ARG A 213 -6.42 -14.31 4.92
N LEU A 214 -5.89 -14.97 5.94
CA LEU A 214 -5.68 -16.41 5.95
C LEU A 214 -6.83 -17.07 6.71
N LEU A 215 -7.50 -18.03 6.07
CA LEU A 215 -8.56 -18.82 6.68
C LEU A 215 -8.27 -20.31 6.58
N THR A 216 -8.82 -21.09 7.51
CA THR A 216 -8.80 -22.56 7.47
C THR A 216 -10.18 -23.15 7.74
N GLY A 217 -10.37 -24.39 7.28
CA GLY A 217 -11.56 -25.19 7.52
C GLY A 217 -12.79 -24.73 6.74
N ARG A 218 -13.76 -25.64 6.65
CA ARG A 218 -15.05 -25.45 5.98
C ARG A 218 -16.15 -25.96 6.90
N TYR A 219 -17.01 -25.07 7.33
CA TYR A 219 -18.06 -25.34 8.32
C TYR A 219 -19.41 -24.93 7.75
N ARG A 220 -20.45 -25.72 8.04
CA ARG A 220 -21.78 -25.54 7.46
C ARG A 220 -22.41 -24.21 7.84
N ASP A 221 -22.15 -23.75 9.06
CA ASP A 221 -22.74 -22.57 9.67
C ASP A 221 -21.78 -21.95 10.70
N ARG A 222 -22.21 -20.83 11.31
CA ARG A 222 -21.41 -20.09 12.28
C ARG A 222 -21.16 -20.90 13.56
N ASP A 223 -22.14 -21.67 14.01
CA ASP A 223 -22.07 -22.40 15.28
C ASP A 223 -21.13 -23.61 15.17
N SER A 224 -21.19 -24.34 14.05
CA SER A 224 -20.20 -25.39 13.74
C SER A 224 -18.78 -24.84 13.62
N ALA A 225 -18.59 -23.66 13.01
CA ALA A 225 -17.28 -23.00 12.99
C ALA A 225 -16.82 -22.60 14.41
N ARG A 226 -17.73 -22.13 15.26
CA ARG A 226 -17.41 -21.75 16.64
C ARG A 226 -17.05 -22.97 17.49
N ALA A 227 -17.78 -24.08 17.35
CA ALA A 227 -17.49 -25.33 18.04
C ALA A 227 -16.10 -25.87 17.67
N ALA A 228 -15.71 -25.73 16.40
CA ALA A 228 -14.40 -26.16 15.91
C ALA A 228 -13.21 -25.42 16.54
N LEU A 229 -13.42 -24.26 17.17
CA LEU A 229 -12.36 -23.54 17.87
C LEU A 229 -11.70 -24.39 18.96
N ALA A 230 -12.48 -25.21 19.68
CA ALA A 230 -11.96 -26.07 20.74
C ALA A 230 -11.08 -27.21 20.22
N GLY A 231 -11.23 -27.59 18.94
CA GLY A 231 -10.44 -28.64 18.29
C GLY A 231 -9.14 -28.15 17.64
N LEU A 232 -8.87 -26.85 17.62
CA LEU A 232 -7.64 -26.32 17.05
C LEU A 232 -6.42 -26.61 17.94
N PRO A 233 -5.20 -26.69 17.39
CA PRO A 233 -3.98 -26.64 18.20
C PRO A 233 -3.94 -25.40 19.12
N ALA A 234 -3.41 -25.52 20.34
CA ALA A 234 -3.41 -24.44 21.33
C ALA A 234 -2.83 -23.12 20.81
N ALA A 235 -1.77 -23.18 20.00
CA ALA A 235 -1.17 -22.01 19.37
C ALA A 235 -2.12 -21.28 18.41
N LEU A 236 -3.00 -22.01 17.70
CA LEU A 236 -4.02 -21.44 16.83
C LEU A 236 -5.25 -20.97 17.62
N GLN A 237 -5.61 -21.65 18.71
CA GLN A 237 -6.66 -21.20 19.62
C GLN A 237 -6.32 -19.84 20.25
N ALA A 238 -5.06 -19.64 20.65
CA ALA A 238 -4.59 -18.40 21.29
C ALA A 238 -4.78 -17.15 20.41
N LEU A 239 -4.87 -17.32 19.08
CA LEU A 239 -5.17 -16.24 18.14
C LEU A 239 -6.62 -15.76 18.20
N LYS A 240 -7.48 -16.50 18.91
CA LYS A 240 -8.93 -16.31 18.97
C LYS A 240 -9.53 -16.18 17.56
N PRO A 241 -9.42 -17.22 16.71
CA PRO A 241 -9.88 -17.17 15.33
C PRO A 241 -11.34 -16.75 15.19
N TRP A 242 -11.64 -15.96 14.17
CA TRP A 242 -12.99 -15.47 13.94
C TRP A 242 -13.69 -16.29 12.83
N PRO A 243 -14.82 -16.95 13.11
CA PRO A 243 -15.72 -17.45 12.07
C PRO A 243 -16.11 -16.38 11.04
N ARG A 244 -15.86 -16.65 9.77
CA ARG A 244 -16.18 -15.79 8.62
C ARG A 244 -17.01 -16.54 7.59
N PRO A 245 -18.17 -16.00 7.15
CA PRO A 245 -18.91 -16.59 6.05
C PRO A 245 -18.17 -16.37 4.73
N TYR A 246 -18.08 -17.41 3.91
CA TYR A 246 -17.43 -17.35 2.60
C TYR A 246 -18.12 -16.34 1.68
N ALA A 247 -19.45 -16.23 1.73
CA ALA A 247 -20.21 -15.21 1.01
C ALA A 247 -19.68 -13.79 1.25
N ALA A 248 -19.38 -13.43 2.51
CA ALA A 248 -18.88 -12.08 2.84
C ALA A 248 -17.46 -11.86 2.33
N LEU A 249 -16.61 -12.89 2.36
CA LEU A 249 -15.24 -12.82 1.86
C LEU A 249 -15.21 -12.60 0.34
N LEU A 250 -16.01 -13.39 -0.39
CA LEU A 250 -16.14 -13.29 -1.84
C LEU A 250 -16.78 -11.96 -2.26
N THR A 251 -17.78 -11.48 -1.52
CA THR A 251 -18.41 -10.16 -1.79
C THR A 251 -17.45 -9.00 -1.55
N ALA A 252 -16.63 -9.07 -0.50
CA ALA A 252 -15.61 -8.05 -0.24
C ALA A 252 -14.56 -7.97 -1.35
N ARG A 253 -14.25 -9.12 -1.97
CA ARG A 253 -13.35 -9.20 -3.14
C ARG A 253 -13.99 -8.65 -4.41
N SER A 254 -15.25 -8.98 -4.68
CA SER A 254 -15.93 -8.56 -5.93
C SER A 254 -16.22 -7.06 -6.02
N ARG A 255 -16.19 -6.32 -4.90
CA ARG A 255 -16.38 -4.86 -4.86
C ARG A 255 -15.09 -4.07 -5.14
N GLN A 256 -14.03 -4.74 -5.58
CA GLN A 256 -12.80 -4.10 -5.98
C GLN A 256 -12.97 -3.54 -7.42
N PRO A 257 -12.69 -2.24 -7.65
CA PRO A 257 -12.73 -1.65 -8.99
C PRO A 257 -11.62 -2.19 -9.89
#